data_AF-A0A7Y7D1D2-F1
#
_entry.id   AF-A0A7Y7D1D2-F1
#
_cell.length_a   1.000
_cell.length_b   1.000
_cell.length_c   1.000
_cell.angle_alpha   90.00
_cell.angle_beta   90.00
_cell.angle_gamma   90.00
#
_symmetry.space_group_name_H-M   'P 1'
#
loop_
_entity.id
_entity.type
_entity.pdbx_description
1 polymer ?
#
loop_
_entity_poly.entity_id
_entity_poly.type
_entity_poly.pdbx_seq_one_letter_code
_entity_poly.pdbx_strand_id
1 'polypeptide(L)' 'AAERAGAITPVPGGVGPMPIACLLANTVTACCRANNLAEPEGLTA' A
#
# COMPACT_ATOMS: atom_id res chain seq x y z
N ALA A 1 -2.29 25.75 16.45
CA ALA A 1 -2.69 24.80 15.40
C ALA A 1 -2.38 25.43 14.05
N ALA A 2 -1.72 24.73 13.13
CA ALA A 2 -1.48 25.26 11.79
C ALA A 2 -2.79 25.20 10.99
N GLU A 3 -3.22 26.32 10.40
CA GLU A 3 -4.48 26.41 9.63
C GLU A 3 -4.47 25.58 8.35
N ARG A 4 -3.30 25.15 7.86
CA ARG A 4 -3.15 24.45 6.58
C ARG A 4 -2.28 23.20 6.74
N ALA A 5 -2.74 22.10 6.14
CA ALA A 5 -2.00 20.86 6.10
C ALA A 5 -0.73 21.00 5.23
N GLY A 6 0.39 20.40 5.67
CA GLY A 6 1.64 20.35 4.89
C GLY A 6 1.60 19.37 3.71
N ALA A 7 0.63 18.44 3.72
CA ALA A 7 0.30 17.56 2.61
C ALA A 7 -1.18 17.18 2.68
N ILE A 8 -1.82 16.97 1.53
CA ILE A 8 -3.20 16.50 1.42
C ILE A 8 -3.31 15.53 0.23
N THR A 9 -4.00 14.42 0.42
CA THR A 9 -4.35 13.52 -0.70
C THR A 9 -5.61 14.05 -1.39
N PRO A 10 -5.55 14.47 -2.67
CA PRO A 10 -6.69 15.05 -3.35
C PRO A 10 -7.79 14.00 -3.59
N VAL A 11 -9.04 14.46 -3.72
CA VAL A 11 -10.19 13.63 -4.11
C VAL A 11 -10.80 14.23 -5.39
N PRO A 12 -11.08 13.42 -6.43
CA PRO A 12 -10.81 11.97 -6.54
C PRO A 12 -9.33 11.64 -6.78
N GLY A 13 -8.93 10.38 -6.52
CA GLY A 13 -7.59 9.87 -6.88
C GLY A 13 -6.56 9.75 -5.74
N GLY A 14 -6.87 10.20 -4.52
CA GLY A 14 -5.97 10.09 -3.37
C GLY A 14 -5.93 8.69 -2.77
N VAL A 15 -6.79 8.42 -1.78
CA VAL A 15 -6.79 7.16 -1.04
C VAL A 15 -7.49 6.01 -1.74
N GLY A 16 -8.30 6.27 -2.77
CA GLY A 16 -9.15 5.26 -3.42
C GLY A 16 -8.41 4.02 -3.94
N PRO A 17 -7.26 4.16 -4.62
CA PRO A 17 -6.48 3.00 -5.09
C PRO A 17 -5.74 2.24 -3.97
N MET A 18 -5.46 2.88 -2.83
CA MET A 18 -4.56 2.33 -1.81
C MET A 18 -5.10 1.07 -1.12
N PRO A 19 -6.39 0.95 -0.72
CA PRO A 19 -6.92 -0.29 -0.17
C PRO A 19 -6.75 -1.50 -1.08
N ILE A 20 -6.96 -1.32 -2.40
CA ILE A 20 -6.79 -2.39 -3.39
C ILE A 20 -5.31 -2.76 -3.49
N ALA A 21 -4.41 -1.77 -3.57
CA ALA A 21 -2.97 -2.00 -3.60
C ALA A 21 -2.48 -2.75 -2.34
N CYS A 22 -2.90 -2.32 -1.15
CA CYS A 22 -2.56 -2.98 0.11
C CYS A 22 -3.05 -4.43 0.16
N LEU A 23 -4.28 -4.70 -0.28
CA LEU A 23 -4.82 -6.05 -0.31
C LEU A 23 -3.98 -6.96 -1.20
N LEU A 24 -3.64 -6.50 -2.42
CA LEU A 24 -2.82 -7.25 -3.36
C LEU A 24 -1.40 -7.48 -2.82
N ALA A 25 -0.77 -6.45 -2.27
CA ALA A 25 0.56 -6.54 -1.66
C ALA A 25 0.60 -7.57 -0.52
N ASN A 26 -0.38 -7.52 0.39
CA ASN A 26 -0.49 -8.46 1.50
C ASN A 26 -0.74 -9.89 1.02
N THR A 27 -1.56 -10.06 -0.03
CA THR A 27 -1.89 -11.38 -0.59
C THR A 27 -0.65 -12.04 -1.21
N VAL A 28 0.11 -11.30 -2.01
CA VAL A 28 1.35 -11.80 -2.63
C VAL A 28 2.39 -12.13 -1.55
N THR A 29 2.55 -11.25 -0.56
CA THR A 29 3.46 -11.47 0.58
C THR A 29 3.11 -12.75 1.34
N ALA A 30 1.83 -12.95 1.68
CA ALA A 30 1.37 -14.16 2.35
C ALA A 30 1.59 -15.43 1.49
N CYS A 31 1.35 -15.35 0.18
CA CYS A 31 1.61 -16.44 -0.75
C CYS A 31 3.10 -16.82 -0.79
N CYS A 32 4.00 -15.84 -0.89
CA CYS A 32 5.45 -16.08 -0.89
C CYS A 32 5.89 -16.80 0.38
N ARG A 33 5.45 -16.32 1.55
CA ARG A 33 5.75 -16.93 2.85
C ARG A 33 5.23 -18.36 2.97
N ALA A 34 3.99 -18.61 2.55
CA ALA A 34 3.38 -19.94 2.62
C ALA A 34 4.10 -20.97 1.73
N ASN A 35 4.72 -20.51 0.63
CA ASN A 35 5.40 -21.37 -0.34
C ASN A 35 6.94 -21.31 -0.24
N ASN A 36 7.49 -20.66 0.78
CA ASN A 36 8.94 -20.41 0.92
C ASN A 36 9.59 -19.78 -0.32
N LEU A 37 8.86 -18.88 -1.00
CA LEU A 37 9.36 -18.09 -2.11
C LEU A 37 9.93 -16.77 -1.59
N ALA A 38 10.89 -16.20 -2.33
CA ALA A 38 11.37 -14.86 -2.06
C ALA A 38 10.23 -13.83 -2.22
N GLU A 39 10.15 -12.88 -1.30
CA GLU A 39 9.22 -11.75 -1.41
C GLU A 39 9.72 -10.78 -2.48
N PRO A 40 8.82 -10.20 -3.29
CA PRO A 40 9.20 -9.23 -4.32
C PRO A 40 9.70 -7.91 -3.72
N GLU A 41 10.80 -7.40 -4.26
CA GLU A 41 11.41 -6.13 -3.82
C GLU A 41 10.45 -4.94 -4.04
N GLY A 42 10.34 -4.07 -3.02
CA GLY A 42 9.55 -2.84 -3.09
C GLY A 42 8.03 -3.00 -3.06
N LEU A 43 7.51 -4.21 -2.82
CA LEU A 43 6.07 -4.45 -2.70
C LEU A 43 5.51 -4.09 -1.30
N THR A 44 6.33 -4.26 -0.27
CA THR A 44 6.04 -3.90 1.12
C THR A 44 7.02 -2.83 1.58
N ALA A 45 6.57 -1.96 2.48
CA ALA A 45 7.38 -0.87 3.05
C ALA A 45 8.32 -1.37 4.15
#